data_AF-K9DBP3-F1
#
_entry.id   AF-K9DBP3-F1
#
_cell.length_a   1.000
_cell.length_b   1.000
_cell.length_c   1.000
_cell.angle_alpha   90.00
_cell.angle_beta   90.00
_cell.angle_gamma   90.00
#
_symmetry.space_group_name_H-M   'P 1'
#
loop_
_entity.id
_entity.type
_entity.pdbx_description
1 polymer ?
#
loop_
_entity_poly.entity_id
_entity_poly.type
_entity_poly.pdbx_seq_one_letter_code
_entity_poly.pdbx_strand_id
1 'polypeptide(L)' 'GRINELLQQTRFDSRADLQTTLMNYLKLYNHHIPQRALDAKTPILALKEWQQKRPELFVKRVYEQAGLDR' A
#
# COMPACT_ATOMS: atom_id res chain seq x y z
N GLY A 1 -5.56 -1.04 -12.27
CA GLY A 1 -4.99 -0.90 -10.91
C GLY A 1 -3.74 -0.05 -11.03
N ARG A 2 -3.51 0.90 -10.11
CA ARG A 2 -2.56 1.99 -10.31
C ARG A 2 -1.11 1.55 -10.59
N ILE A 3 -0.64 0.48 -9.94
CA ILE A 3 0.68 -0.11 -10.23
C ILE A 3 0.77 -0.70 -11.65
N ASN A 4 -0.32 -1.29 -12.16
CA ASN A 4 -0.35 -1.82 -13.52
C ASN A 4 -0.31 -0.68 -14.55
N GLU A 5 -1.00 0.43 -14.30
CA GLU A 5 -0.92 1.63 -15.14
C GLU A 5 0.50 2.19 -15.17
N LEU A 6 1.16 2.30 -14.00
CA LEU A 6 2.55 2.76 -13.90
C LEU A 6 3.51 1.91 -14.75
N LEU A 7 3.37 0.59 -14.67
CA LEU A 7 4.21 -0.36 -15.42
C LEU A 7 3.95 -0.32 -16.94
N GLN A 8 2.72 0.01 -17.36
CA GLN A 8 2.38 0.13 -18.78
C GLN A 8 2.78 1.49 -19.38
N GLN A 9 2.78 2.55 -18.56
CA GLN A 9 3.07 3.92 -19.00
C GLN A 9 4.56 4.28 -18.94
N THR A 10 5.36 3.51 -18.21
CA THR A 10 6.77 3.80 -17.97
C THR A 10 7.64 2.77 -18.65
N ARG A 11 8.55 3.21 -19.52
CA ARG A 11 9.62 2.37 -20.05
C ARG A 11 10.80 2.40 -19.09
N PHE A 12 11.33 1.24 -18.73
CA PHE A 12 12.47 1.13 -17.83
C PHE A 12 13.73 0.81 -18.60
N ASP A 13 14.77 1.62 -18.40
CA ASP A 13 16.04 1.44 -19.09
C ASP A 13 16.91 0.36 -18.42
N SER A 14 16.60 0.01 -17.17
CA SER A 14 17.31 -1.04 -16.44
C SER A 14 16.45 -1.68 -15.35
N ARG A 15 16.91 -2.84 -14.84
CA ARG A 15 16.33 -3.49 -13.67
C ARG A 15 16.38 -2.59 -12.42
N ALA A 16 17.46 -1.82 -12.24
CA ALA A 16 17.63 -0.94 -11.09
C ALA A 16 16.62 0.21 -11.10
N ASP A 17 16.31 0.73 -12.29
CA ASP A 17 15.31 1.78 -12.49
C ASP A 17 13.89 1.28 -12.17
N LEU A 18 13.53 0.09 -12.66
CA LEU A 18 12.27 -0.57 -12.29
C LEU A 18 12.15 -0.77 -10.77
N GLN A 19 13.21 -1.28 -10.13
CA GLN A 19 13.21 -1.49 -8.68
C GLN A 19 13.03 -0.17 -7.91
N THR A 20 13.74 0.88 -8.32
CA THR A 20 13.64 2.21 -7.70
C THR A 20 12.23 2.78 -7.83
N THR A 21 11.63 2.66 -9.02
CA THR A 21 10.26 3.09 -9.29
C THR A 21 9.24 2.36 -8.43
N LEU A 22 9.38 1.03 -8.29
CA LEU A 22 8.51 0.23 -7.41
C LEU A 22 8.68 0.61 -5.93
N MET A 23 9.90 0.86 -5.47
CA MET A 23 10.15 1.32 -4.10
C MET A 23 9.54 2.69 -3.82
N ASN A 24 9.63 3.62 -4.77
CA ASN A 24 9.02 4.94 -4.66
C ASN A 24 7.50 4.86 -4.68
N TYR A 25 6.94 4.04 -5.56
CA TYR A 25 5.49 3.76 -5.59
C TYR A 25 5.01 3.22 -4.24
N LEU A 26 5.71 2.22 -3.69
CA LEU A 26 5.39 1.63 -2.41
C LEU A 26 5.46 2.64 -1.26
N LYS A 27 6.50 3.49 -1.22
CA LYS A 27 6.63 4.55 -0.20
C LYS A 27 5.46 5.55 -0.26
N LEU A 28 5.13 6.01 -1.46
CA LEU A 28 4.08 7.00 -1.69
C LEU A 28 2.69 6.45 -1.31
N TYR A 29 2.37 5.27 -1.81
CA TYR A 29 1.02 4.71 -1.66
C TYR A 29 0.80 3.96 -0.35
N ASN A 30 1.84 3.52 0.36
CA ASN A 30 1.67 3.00 1.72
C ASN A 30 1.25 4.09 2.72
N HIS A 31 1.68 5.34 2.51
CA HIS A 31 1.29 6.46 3.38
C HIS A 31 -0.01 7.13 2.92
N HIS A 32 -0.25 7.18 1.62
CA HIS A 32 -1.45 7.79 1.04
C HIS A 32 -2.44 6.72 0.58
N ILE A 33 -3.06 6.03 1.53
CA ILE A 33 -4.23 5.18 1.25
C ILE A 33 -5.47 6.08 1.31
N PRO A 34 -6.02 6.56 0.17
CA PRO A 34 -7.22 7.39 0.20
C PRO A 34 -8.41 6.58 0.74
N GLN A 35 -9.08 7.10 1.77
CA GLN A 35 -10.22 6.44 2.42
C GLN A 35 -11.38 6.13 1.46
N ARG A 36 -11.54 6.92 0.38
CA ARG A 36 -12.54 6.64 -0.68
C ARG A 36 -12.28 5.33 -1.42
N ALA A 37 -11.03 4.91 -1.52
CA ALA A 37 -10.68 3.62 -2.13
C ALA A 37 -10.96 2.42 -1.20
N LEU A 38 -11.41 2.67 0.03
CA LEU A 38 -11.69 1.67 1.05
C LEU A 38 -13.19 1.42 1.25
N ASP A 39 -14.04 1.77 0.29
CA ASP A 39 -15.49 1.55 0.38
C ASP A 39 -16.13 2.22 1.61
N ALA A 40 -15.69 3.44 1.91
CA ALA A 40 -16.03 4.20 3.12
C ALA A 40 -15.67 3.51 4.46
N LYS A 41 -14.89 2.43 4.44
CA LYS A 41 -14.33 1.82 5.65
C LYS A 41 -13.16 2.64 6.16
N THR A 42 -13.00 2.63 7.48
CA THR A 42 -11.80 3.21 8.09
C THR A 42 -10.56 2.43 7.64
N PRO A 43 -9.40 3.09 7.47
CA PRO A 43 -8.15 2.43 7.08
C PRO A 43 -7.83 1.20 7.92
N ILE A 44 -8.08 1.25 9.22
CA ILE A 44 -7.83 0.14 10.13
C ILE A 44 -8.76 -1.05 9.88
N LEU A 45 -10.03 -0.81 9.58
CA LEU A 45 -10.99 -1.88 9.30
C LEU A 45 -10.65 -2.58 7.98
N ALA A 46 -10.32 -1.81 6.94
CA ALA A 46 -9.89 -2.37 5.66
C ALA A 46 -8.60 -3.20 5.78
N LEU A 47 -7.62 -2.72 6.55
CA LEU A 47 -6.39 -3.46 6.83
C LEU A 47 -6.64 -4.76 7.60
N LYS A 48 -7.53 -4.74 8.61
CA LYS A 48 -7.93 -5.96 9.35
C LYS A 48 -8.61 -6.99 8.43
N GLU A 49 -9.51 -6.56 7.55
CA GLU A 49 -10.16 -7.44 6.57
C GLU A 49 -9.18 -8.03 5.55
N TRP A 50 -8.25 -7.22 5.04
CA TRP A 50 -7.22 -7.71 4.12
C TRP A 50 -6.27 -8.68 4.80
N GLN A 51 -5.92 -8.45 6.06
CA GLN A 51 -5.10 -9.38 6.83
C GLN A 51 -5.78 -10.75 6.99
N GLN A 52 -7.10 -10.79 7.16
CA GLN A 52 -7.84 -12.06 7.22
C GLN A 52 -7.89 -12.78 5.86
N LYS A 53 -8.06 -12.03 4.76
CA LYS A 53 -8.17 -12.59 3.40
C LYS A 53 -6.83 -13.05 2.83
N ARG A 54 -5.74 -12.36 3.18
CA ARG A 54 -4.39 -12.53 2.62
C ARG A 54 -3.33 -12.36 3.71
N PRO A 55 -3.27 -13.24 4.72
CA PRO A 55 -2.32 -13.11 5.83
C PRO A 55 -0.86 -13.13 5.37
N GLU A 56 -0.54 -13.79 4.25
CA GLU A 56 0.80 -13.89 3.66
C GLU A 56 1.39 -12.54 3.23
N LEU A 57 0.56 -11.52 3.00
CA LEU A 57 1.00 -10.17 2.62
C LEU A 57 1.38 -9.30 3.83
N PHE A 58 1.06 -9.75 5.05
CA PHE A 58 1.25 -8.98 6.27
C PHE A 58 2.44 -9.51 7.06
N VAL A 59 3.52 -8.73 7.12
CA VAL A 59 4.68 -9.03 7.97
C VAL A 59 4.37 -8.72 9.45
N LYS A 60 3.50 -7.74 9.71
CA LYS A 60 3.10 -7.31 11.05
C LYS A 60 1.58 -7.38 11.20
N ARG A 61 1.12 -7.60 12.43
CA ARG A 61 -0.31 -7.53 12.75
C ARG A 61 -0.82 -6.11 12.60
N VAL A 62 -2.02 -5.99 12.05
CA VAL A 62 -2.75 -4.72 12.02
C VAL A 62 -3.35 -4.50 13.41
N TYR A 63 -2.90 -3.47 14.12
CA TYR A 63 -3.43 -3.09 15.42
C TYR A 63 -3.84 -1.61 15.42
N GLU A 64 -4.84 -1.28 16.23
CA GLU A 64 -5.17 0.11 16.50
C GLU A 64 -4.03 0.70 17.33
N GLN A 65 -3.28 1.64 16.74
CA GLN A 65 -2.32 2.40 17.51
C GLN A 65 -3.10 3.42 18.36
N ALA A 66 -3.61 2.95 19.51
CA ALA A 66 -4.13 3.82 20.54
C ALA A 66 -2.95 4.51 21.23
N GLY A 67 -2.43 5.56 20.62
CA GLY A 67 -1.33 6.35 21.16
C GLY A 67 -1.55 7.81 20.82
N LEU A 68 -1.75 8.63 21.85
CA LEU A 68 -1.68 10.09 21.79
C LEU A 68 -0.34 10.47 21.13
N ASP A 69 -0.37 11.25 20.05
CA ASP A 69 0.82 11.96 19.61
C ASP A 69 1.35 12.77 20.82
N ARG A 70 2.59 12.48 21.23
CA ARG A 70 3.33 13.29 22.20
C ARG A 70 4.15 14.33 21.46
#